data_AF-A0A965KVQ6-F1
#
_entry.id   AF-A0A965KVQ6-F1
#
_cell.length_a   1.000
_cell.length_b   1.000
_cell.length_c   1.000
_cell.angle_alpha   90.00
_cell.angle_beta   90.00
_cell.angle_gamma   90.00
#
_symmetry.space_group_name_H-M   'P 1'
#
loop_
_entity.id
_entity.type
_entity.pdbx_description
1 polymer ?
#
loop_
_entity_poly.entity_id
_entity_poly.type
_entity_poly.pdbx_seq_one_letter_code
_entity_poly.pdbx_strand_id
1 'polypeptide(L)'
;PIDFTEVTITRVLFRNGTSEYLLNGENTRLLDIQELLSDSGIGREMHVIVGQGRLDAILLANPEERRAFIEEAAGILKHRKRKEKAIRKLDSMQTNLARIQDLTVELRRQLRPLGKQAEVARKASFIQSDLRDAKLRLLADDLTNMKRNFSAEEADETALRSRKQSVESEIETLRNREIELDQLATIENPLLSSAQENYYRLTALREQLKGIQNLASERARLLTEEADESRISTRDPESLEAEAASLKQEQDSLSSAKQVALEQLNISTSALNAIEDQLAMEENLVSAALRAIADQREGTARQEGHINGLKARIDATNGEISRLNAAKDEVSIRLRKFQTEFSLIETKIA
;
A
#
# COMPACT_ATOMS: atom_id res chain seq x y z
N PRO A 1 -71.02 -57.96 13.52
CA PRO A 1 -72.12 -58.19 14.49
C PRO A 1 -72.37 -56.90 15.28
N ILE A 2 -73.62 -56.54 15.51
CA ILE A 2 -73.97 -55.36 16.32
C ILE A 2 -74.48 -55.84 17.68
N ASP A 3 -74.04 -55.18 18.75
CA ASP A 3 -74.40 -55.50 20.14
C ASP A 3 -75.73 -54.86 20.57
N PHE A 4 -76.78 -54.98 19.74
CA PHE A 4 -78.13 -54.55 20.10
C PHE A 4 -79.10 -55.73 20.06
N THR A 5 -79.94 -55.83 21.08
CA THR A 5 -81.01 -56.84 21.17
C THR A 5 -82.17 -56.58 20.21
N GLU A 6 -82.38 -55.31 19.82
CA GLU A 6 -83.38 -54.91 18.84
C GLU A 6 -82.74 -54.01 17.77
N VAL A 7 -83.07 -54.27 16.50
CA VAL A 7 -82.54 -53.54 15.35
C VAL A 7 -83.70 -52.95 14.54
N THR A 8 -83.75 -51.63 14.49
CA THR A 8 -84.72 -50.85 13.71
C THR A 8 -84.02 -50.27 12.49
N ILE A 9 -84.47 -50.69 11.31
CA ILE A 9 -84.00 -50.15 10.02
C ILE A 9 -85.09 -49.22 9.47
N THR A 10 -84.74 -47.97 9.22
CA THR A 10 -85.67 -46.98 8.67
C THR A 10 -85.12 -46.42 7.37
N ARG A 11 -85.97 -46.36 6.33
CA ARG A 11 -85.66 -45.66 5.08
C ARG A 11 -86.54 -44.42 5.00
N VAL A 12 -85.92 -43.24 4.94
CA VAL A 12 -86.61 -41.97 4.73
C VAL A 12 -86.43 -41.57 3.28
N LEU A 13 -87.54 -41.48 2.54
CA LEU A 13 -87.53 -41.07 1.14
C LEU A 13 -87.99 -39.61 1.05
N PHE A 14 -87.08 -38.75 0.62
CA PHE A 14 -87.40 -37.34 0.43
C PHE A 14 -88.06 -37.13 -0.93
N ARG A 15 -88.89 -36.10 -1.03
CA ARG A 15 -89.60 -35.74 -2.28
C ARG A 15 -88.66 -35.38 -3.44
N ASN A 16 -87.40 -35.05 -3.14
CA ASN A 16 -86.34 -34.80 -4.12
C ASN A 16 -85.72 -36.11 -4.69
N GLY A 17 -86.23 -37.28 -4.31
CA GLY A 17 -85.73 -38.58 -4.77
C GLY A 17 -84.51 -39.10 -3.99
N THR A 18 -84.00 -38.34 -3.01
CA THR A 18 -82.93 -38.82 -2.14
C THR A 18 -83.48 -39.80 -1.09
N SER A 19 -82.74 -40.87 -0.83
CA SER A 19 -83.07 -41.86 0.20
C SER A 19 -82.01 -41.84 1.28
N GLU A 20 -82.42 -41.58 2.51
CA GLU A 20 -81.57 -41.74 3.69
C GLU A 20 -81.93 -43.03 4.42
N TYR A 21 -80.90 -43.65 5.00
CA TYR A 21 -80.98 -44.95 5.63
C TYR A 21 -80.51 -44.82 7.07
N LEU A 22 -81.39 -45.15 8.00
CA LEU A 22 -81.12 -45.06 9.43
C LEU A 22 -81.10 -46.45 10.04
N LEU A 23 -80.09 -46.69 10.89
CA LEU A 23 -79.96 -47.89 11.71
C LEU A 23 -80.04 -47.45 13.17
N ASN A 24 -81.09 -47.85 13.88
CA ASN A 24 -81.35 -47.43 15.27
C ASN A 24 -81.30 -45.90 15.46
N GLY A 25 -81.75 -45.13 14.45
CA GLY A 25 -81.77 -43.66 14.47
C GLY A 25 -80.49 -42.97 13.98
N GLU A 26 -79.41 -43.70 13.76
CA GLU A 26 -78.16 -43.14 13.19
C GLU A 26 -78.13 -43.25 11.67
N ASN A 27 -77.63 -42.21 11.00
CA ASN A 27 -77.49 -42.21 9.54
C ASN A 27 -76.36 -43.16 9.13
N THR A 28 -76.68 -44.13 8.28
CA THR A 28 -75.75 -45.17 7.80
C THR A 28 -75.81 -45.30 6.29
N ARG A 29 -74.73 -45.80 5.69
CA ARG A 29 -74.71 -45.96 4.23
C ARG A 29 -75.55 -47.17 3.83
N LEU A 30 -76.19 -47.09 2.67
CA LEU A 30 -76.92 -48.21 2.08
C LEU A 30 -76.07 -49.48 1.97
N LEU A 31 -74.78 -49.33 1.66
CA LEU A 31 -73.86 -50.46 1.57
C LEU A 31 -73.73 -51.21 2.90
N ASP A 32 -73.68 -50.48 4.02
CA ASP A 32 -73.48 -51.06 5.34
C ASP A 32 -74.74 -51.79 5.82
N ILE A 33 -75.93 -51.25 5.53
CA ILE A 33 -77.21 -51.94 5.77
C ILE A 33 -77.35 -53.18 4.88
N GLN A 34 -76.95 -53.10 3.61
CA GLN A 34 -76.97 -54.25 2.69
C GLN A 34 -76.01 -55.36 3.14
N GLU A 35 -74.83 -55.01 3.65
CA GLU A 35 -73.88 -55.99 4.18
C GLU A 35 -74.42 -56.67 5.45
N LEU A 36 -75.04 -55.90 6.35
CA LEU A 36 -75.69 -56.44 7.55
C LEU A 36 -76.84 -57.40 7.22
N LEU A 37 -77.73 -56.99 6.31
CA LEU A 37 -78.84 -57.82 5.87
C LEU A 37 -78.37 -59.06 5.09
N SER A 38 -77.25 -58.96 4.36
CA SER A 38 -76.65 -60.12 3.68
C SER A 38 -76.13 -61.18 4.66
N ASP A 39 -75.65 -60.79 5.85
CA ASP A 39 -75.17 -61.74 6.87
C ASP A 39 -76.32 -62.41 7.64
N SER A 40 -77.46 -61.74 7.78
CA SER A 40 -78.71 -62.32 8.30
C SER A 40 -79.44 -63.18 7.25
N GLY A 41 -78.98 -63.14 6.00
CA GLY A 41 -79.66 -63.75 4.87
C GLY A 41 -81.04 -63.14 4.69
N ILE A 42 -81.17 -61.80 4.70
CA ILE A 42 -82.36 -60.96 4.41
C ILE A 42 -82.01 -59.80 3.43
N GLY A 43 -81.12 -60.06 2.47
CA GLY A 43 -80.62 -59.06 1.51
C GLY A 43 -81.50 -58.76 0.28
N ARG A 44 -81.00 -57.89 -0.61
CA ARG A 44 -81.67 -57.46 -1.86
C ARG A 44 -82.03 -58.61 -2.81
N GLU A 45 -81.37 -59.75 -2.68
CA GLU A 45 -81.44 -60.89 -3.59
C GLU A 45 -82.15 -62.11 -2.95
N MET A 46 -82.82 -61.91 -1.80
CA MET A 46 -83.53 -62.95 -1.04
C MET A 46 -84.53 -63.83 -1.80
N HIS A 47 -84.43 -65.15 -1.64
CA HIS A 47 -85.42 -66.13 -2.14
C HIS A 47 -86.71 -66.23 -1.30
N VAL A 48 -86.83 -65.48 -0.19
CA VAL A 48 -87.99 -65.56 0.73
C VAL A 48 -89.20 -64.74 0.26
N ILE A 49 -88.98 -63.72 -0.59
CA ILE A 49 -90.07 -62.93 -1.18
C ILE A 49 -90.12 -63.22 -2.68
N VAL A 50 -91.15 -63.96 -3.10
CA VAL A 50 -91.39 -64.30 -4.50
C VAL A 50 -92.26 -63.20 -5.13
N GLY A 51 -91.61 -62.27 -5.83
CA GLY A 51 -92.29 -61.30 -6.69
C GLY A 51 -92.76 -61.93 -8.01
N GLN A 52 -93.77 -61.32 -8.64
CA GLN A 52 -94.28 -61.76 -9.94
C GLN A 52 -93.16 -61.70 -11.01
N GLY A 53 -92.96 -62.79 -11.76
CA GLY A 53 -91.92 -62.92 -12.79
C GLY A 53 -90.55 -63.42 -12.31
N ARG A 54 -90.36 -63.65 -11.01
CA ARG A 54 -89.07 -64.12 -10.47
C ARG A 54 -88.79 -65.61 -10.73
N LEU A 55 -89.85 -66.42 -10.85
CA LEU A 55 -89.75 -67.84 -11.23
C LEU A 55 -89.31 -67.99 -12.69
N ASP A 56 -89.90 -67.21 -13.59
CA ASP A 56 -89.54 -67.22 -15.02
C ASP A 56 -88.08 -66.81 -15.24
N ALA A 57 -87.60 -65.83 -14.45
CA ALA A 57 -86.22 -65.39 -14.49
C ALA A 57 -85.21 -66.49 -14.10
N ILE A 58 -85.56 -67.39 -13.17
CA ILE A 58 -84.69 -68.52 -12.78
C ILE A 58 -84.70 -69.61 -13.85
N LEU A 59 -85.86 -69.87 -14.47
CA LEU A 59 -86.03 -70.91 -15.48
C LEU A 59 -85.32 -70.55 -16.80
N LEU A 60 -85.37 -69.28 -17.20
CA LEU A 60 -84.73 -68.74 -18.41
C LEU A 60 -83.27 -68.29 -18.21
N ALA A 61 -82.73 -68.38 -16.99
CA ALA A 61 -81.39 -67.91 -16.66
C ALA A 61 -80.28 -68.64 -17.44
N ASN A 62 -79.31 -67.87 -17.93
CA ASN A 62 -78.09 -68.39 -18.54
C ASN A 62 -77.26 -69.19 -17.52
N PRO A 63 -76.36 -70.11 -17.94
CA PRO A 63 -75.52 -70.88 -17.03
C PRO A 63 -74.71 -70.03 -16.02
N GLU A 64 -74.27 -68.83 -16.43
CA GLU A 64 -73.57 -67.89 -15.54
C GLU A 64 -74.48 -67.26 -14.49
N GLU A 65 -75.71 -66.87 -14.87
CA GLU A 65 -76.72 -66.32 -13.97
C GLU A 65 -77.24 -67.38 -13.01
N ARG A 66 -77.47 -68.61 -13.52
CA ARG A 66 -77.84 -69.77 -12.71
C ARG A 66 -76.78 -70.09 -11.67
N ARG A 67 -75.49 -69.99 -12.03
CA ARG A 67 -74.38 -70.15 -11.10
C ARG A 67 -74.38 -69.06 -10.02
N ALA A 68 -74.68 -67.81 -10.37
CA ALA A 68 -74.81 -66.74 -9.39
C ALA A 68 -75.91 -67.03 -8.35
N PHE A 69 -77.08 -67.53 -8.79
CA PHE A 69 -78.16 -67.95 -7.89
C PHE A 69 -77.74 -69.12 -6.96
N ILE A 70 -77.00 -70.10 -7.47
CA ILE A 70 -76.52 -71.24 -6.66
C ILE A 70 -75.46 -70.78 -5.64
N GLU A 71 -74.52 -69.93 -6.06
CA GLU A 71 -73.48 -69.38 -5.17
C GLU A 71 -74.05 -68.47 -4.08
N GLU A 72 -75.17 -67.81 -4.38
CA GLU A 72 -75.94 -67.02 -3.44
C GLU A 72 -76.63 -67.91 -2.40
N ALA A 73 -77.35 -68.94 -2.85
CA ALA A 73 -78.01 -69.91 -1.97
C ALA A 73 -77.01 -70.65 -1.06
N ALA A 74 -75.78 -70.89 -1.54
CA ALA A 74 -74.69 -71.47 -0.76
C ALA A 74 -74.00 -70.47 0.21
N GLY A 75 -74.37 -69.18 0.19
CA GLY A 75 -73.78 -68.15 1.04
C GLY A 75 -72.33 -67.78 0.70
N ILE A 76 -71.79 -68.25 -0.44
CA ILE A 76 -70.38 -68.04 -0.84
C ILE A 76 -70.20 -66.66 -1.50
N LEU A 77 -71.29 -66.05 -1.98
CA LEU A 77 -71.28 -64.77 -2.68
C LEU A 77 -70.61 -63.64 -1.88
N LYS A 78 -70.78 -63.58 -0.55
CA LYS A 78 -70.13 -62.57 0.31
C LYS A 78 -68.61 -62.71 0.33
N HIS A 79 -68.11 -63.94 0.40
CA HIS A 79 -66.67 -64.21 0.40
C HIS A 79 -66.06 -63.92 -0.98
N ARG A 80 -66.78 -64.23 -2.06
CA ARG A 80 -66.39 -63.88 -3.44
C ARG A 80 -66.32 -62.37 -3.65
N LYS A 81 -67.36 -61.61 -3.28
CA LYS A 81 -67.38 -60.14 -3.38
C LYS A 81 -66.27 -59.49 -2.53
N ARG A 82 -66.02 -59.99 -1.30
CA ARG A 82 -64.90 -59.52 -0.46
C ARG A 82 -63.53 -59.82 -1.10
N LYS A 83 -63.34 -61.03 -1.65
CA LYS A 83 -62.12 -61.41 -2.37
C LYS A 83 -61.87 -60.51 -3.58
N GLU A 84 -62.89 -60.24 -4.39
CA GLU A 84 -62.76 -59.38 -5.56
C GLU A 84 -62.43 -57.93 -5.18
N LYS A 85 -63.08 -57.38 -4.14
CA LYS A 85 -62.76 -56.05 -3.59
C LYS A 85 -61.32 -55.99 -3.08
N ALA A 86 -60.84 -57.04 -2.41
CA ALA A 86 -59.47 -57.14 -1.94
C ALA A 86 -58.47 -57.21 -3.10
N ILE A 87 -58.75 -58.01 -4.15
CA ILE A 87 -57.91 -58.09 -5.36
C ILE A 87 -57.82 -56.73 -6.03
N ARG A 88 -58.96 -56.07 -6.31
CA ARG A 88 -58.96 -54.72 -6.90
C ARG A 88 -58.19 -53.70 -6.06
N LYS A 89 -58.25 -53.82 -4.73
CA LYS A 89 -57.48 -52.95 -3.81
C LYS A 89 -55.98 -53.26 -3.88
N LEU A 90 -55.60 -54.54 -3.95
CA LEU A 90 -54.20 -54.96 -4.11
C LEU A 90 -53.63 -54.48 -5.45
N ASP A 91 -54.36 -54.61 -6.55
CA ASP A 91 -53.93 -54.13 -7.87
C ASP A 91 -53.74 -52.60 -7.89
N SER A 92 -54.66 -51.86 -7.26
CA SER A 92 -54.52 -50.41 -7.08
C SER A 92 -53.30 -50.06 -6.23
N MET A 93 -53.06 -50.80 -5.13
CA MET A 93 -51.88 -50.61 -4.28
C MET A 93 -50.59 -50.92 -5.01
N GLN A 94 -50.56 -51.97 -5.84
CA GLN A 94 -49.41 -52.31 -6.67
C GLN A 94 -49.08 -51.21 -7.68
N THR A 95 -50.10 -50.63 -8.30
CA THR A 95 -49.94 -49.48 -9.21
C THR A 95 -49.38 -48.26 -8.46
N ASN A 96 -49.90 -47.96 -7.27
CA ASN A 96 -49.39 -46.86 -6.44
C ASN A 96 -47.93 -47.11 -5.99
N LEU A 97 -47.59 -48.36 -5.66
CA LEU A 97 -46.24 -48.74 -5.26
C LEU A 97 -45.25 -48.59 -6.43
N ALA A 98 -45.63 -49.02 -7.64
CA ALA A 98 -44.82 -48.79 -8.84
C ALA A 98 -44.56 -47.29 -9.05
N ARG A 99 -45.58 -46.45 -8.92
CA ARG A 99 -45.43 -44.98 -9.04
C ARG A 99 -44.49 -44.39 -7.97
N ILE A 100 -44.57 -44.87 -6.73
CA ILE A 100 -43.66 -44.43 -5.65
C ILE A 100 -42.23 -44.87 -5.95
N GLN A 101 -42.04 -46.07 -6.49
CA GLN A 101 -40.72 -46.55 -6.91
C GLN A 101 -40.15 -45.67 -8.03
N ASP A 102 -40.95 -45.35 -9.05
CA ASP A 102 -40.55 -44.45 -10.14
C ASP A 102 -40.15 -43.07 -9.61
N LEU A 103 -40.98 -42.47 -8.73
CA LEU A 103 -40.69 -41.18 -8.11
C LEU A 103 -39.42 -41.23 -7.26
N THR A 104 -39.19 -42.34 -6.56
CA THR A 104 -37.96 -42.53 -5.76
C THR A 104 -36.72 -42.60 -6.65
N VAL A 105 -36.81 -43.27 -7.80
CA VAL A 105 -35.73 -43.32 -8.79
C VAL A 105 -35.48 -41.94 -9.40
N GLU A 106 -36.55 -41.20 -9.72
CA GLU A 106 -36.45 -39.86 -10.26
C GLU A 106 -35.81 -38.88 -9.25
N LEU A 107 -36.24 -38.90 -7.99
CA LEU A 107 -35.63 -38.11 -6.91
C LEU A 107 -34.16 -38.47 -6.70
N ARG A 108 -33.78 -39.75 -6.75
CA ARG A 108 -32.37 -40.18 -6.70
C ARG A 108 -31.57 -39.63 -7.89
N ARG A 109 -32.17 -39.56 -9.08
CA ARG A 109 -31.54 -38.98 -10.27
C ARG A 109 -31.33 -37.47 -10.11
N GLN A 110 -32.28 -36.76 -9.49
CA GLN A 110 -32.19 -35.33 -9.22
C GLN A 110 -31.22 -34.99 -8.07
N LEU A 111 -31.06 -35.87 -7.08
CA LEU A 111 -30.14 -35.67 -5.96
C LEU A 111 -28.66 -35.71 -6.37
N ARG A 112 -28.29 -36.53 -7.37
CA ARG A 112 -26.88 -36.62 -7.85
C ARG A 112 -26.31 -35.29 -8.35
N PRO A 113 -26.95 -34.54 -9.28
CA PRO A 113 -26.46 -33.23 -9.70
C PRO A 113 -26.49 -32.20 -8.57
N LEU A 114 -27.50 -32.23 -7.69
CA LEU A 114 -27.57 -31.34 -6.52
C LEU A 114 -26.40 -31.58 -5.55
N GLY A 115 -26.01 -32.83 -5.33
CA GLY A 115 -24.85 -33.19 -4.54
C GLY A 115 -23.55 -32.63 -5.14
N LYS A 116 -23.37 -32.76 -6.46
CA LYS A 116 -22.23 -32.16 -7.17
C LYS A 116 -22.21 -30.64 -7.06
N GLN A 117 -23.36 -29.99 -7.19
CA GLN A 117 -23.48 -28.53 -7.02
C GLN A 117 -23.12 -28.10 -5.59
N ALA A 118 -23.56 -28.84 -4.57
CA ALA A 118 -23.22 -28.57 -3.18
C ALA A 118 -21.72 -28.74 -2.91
N GLU A 119 -21.07 -29.75 -3.49
CA GLU A 119 -19.62 -29.92 -3.38
C GLU A 119 -18.84 -28.77 -4.05
N VAL A 120 -19.25 -28.36 -5.24
CA VAL A 120 -18.65 -27.21 -5.94
C VAL A 120 -18.85 -25.93 -5.14
N ALA A 121 -20.04 -25.71 -4.58
CA ALA A 121 -20.32 -24.55 -3.74
C ALA A 121 -19.46 -24.52 -2.47
N ARG A 122 -19.26 -25.68 -1.81
CA ARG A 122 -18.36 -25.79 -0.65
C ARG A 122 -16.92 -25.47 -1.02
N LYS A 123 -16.42 -26.03 -2.14
CA LYS A 123 -15.06 -25.73 -2.63
C LYS A 123 -14.90 -24.25 -2.99
N ALA A 124 -15.89 -23.65 -3.64
CA ALA A 124 -15.88 -22.23 -3.97
C ALA A 124 -15.85 -21.35 -2.71
N SER A 125 -16.62 -21.70 -1.68
CA SER A 125 -16.62 -20.97 -0.40
C SER A 125 -15.25 -21.00 0.27
N PHE A 126 -14.57 -22.14 0.26
CA PHE A 126 -13.20 -22.28 0.78
C PHE A 126 -12.18 -21.47 -0.04
N ILE A 127 -12.23 -21.58 -1.38
CA ILE A 127 -11.35 -20.77 -2.24
C ILE A 127 -11.60 -19.27 -2.03
N GLN A 128 -12.84 -18.85 -1.81
CA GLN A 128 -13.18 -17.46 -1.51
C GLN A 128 -12.71 -17.00 -0.12
N SER A 129 -12.66 -17.87 0.89
CA SER A 129 -12.05 -17.51 2.17
C SER A 129 -10.54 -17.35 2.02
N ASP A 130 -9.88 -18.26 1.32
CA ASP A 130 -8.43 -18.23 1.11
C ASP A 130 -8.02 -17.01 0.26
N LEU A 131 -8.78 -16.71 -0.79
CA LEU A 131 -8.57 -15.51 -1.59
C LEU A 131 -8.73 -14.24 -0.76
N ARG A 132 -9.73 -14.19 0.13
CA ARG A 132 -9.92 -13.05 1.03
C ARG A 132 -8.77 -12.91 2.01
N ASP A 133 -8.31 -14.00 2.62
CA ASP A 133 -7.16 -13.97 3.53
C ASP A 133 -5.89 -13.50 2.83
N ALA A 134 -5.59 -14.07 1.65
CA ALA A 134 -4.44 -13.66 0.84
C ALA A 134 -4.49 -12.17 0.45
N LYS A 135 -5.67 -11.68 0.04
CA LYS A 135 -5.87 -10.25 -0.28
C LYS A 135 -5.69 -9.36 0.94
N LEU A 136 -6.21 -9.75 2.10
CA LEU A 136 -6.04 -8.99 3.34
C LEU A 136 -4.58 -8.92 3.76
N ARG A 137 -3.81 -10.01 3.59
CA ARG A 137 -2.36 -10.02 3.85
C ARG A 137 -1.59 -9.07 2.93
N LEU A 138 -1.89 -9.08 1.63
CA LEU A 138 -1.28 -8.15 0.68
C LEU A 138 -1.60 -6.69 1.04
N LEU A 139 -2.86 -6.39 1.31
CA LEU A 139 -3.28 -5.04 1.72
C LEU A 139 -2.66 -4.60 3.05
N ALA A 140 -2.46 -5.54 3.98
CA ALA A 140 -1.78 -5.26 5.24
C ALA A 140 -0.29 -4.94 5.01
N ASP A 141 0.38 -5.69 4.14
CA ASP A 141 1.79 -5.43 3.78
C ASP A 141 1.93 -4.06 3.07
N ASP A 142 1.07 -3.78 2.09
CA ASP A 142 0.99 -2.49 1.41
C ASP A 142 0.80 -1.34 2.41
N LEU A 143 -0.14 -1.50 3.36
CA LEU A 143 -0.38 -0.51 4.40
C LEU A 143 0.83 -0.31 5.31
N THR A 144 1.53 -1.38 5.68
CA THR A 144 2.75 -1.25 6.49
C THR A 144 3.89 -0.58 5.73
N ASN A 145 4.03 -0.86 4.43
CA ASN A 145 5.02 -0.21 3.58
C ASN A 145 4.70 1.28 3.41
N MET A 146 3.44 1.63 3.14
CA MET A 146 2.99 3.02 3.05
C MET A 146 3.21 3.77 4.36
N LYS A 147 2.92 3.15 5.52
CA LYS A 147 3.19 3.77 6.83
C LYS A 147 4.68 3.99 7.07
N ARG A 148 5.54 3.05 6.68
CA ARG A 148 7.00 3.22 6.80
C ARG A 148 7.49 4.37 5.94
N ASN A 149 7.07 4.41 4.67
CA ASN A 149 7.43 5.50 3.76
C ASN A 149 6.95 6.85 4.29
N PHE A 150 5.70 6.93 4.77
CA PHE A 150 5.17 8.15 5.37
C PHE A 150 5.98 8.59 6.59
N SER A 151 6.34 7.68 7.49
CA SER A 151 7.15 8.02 8.66
C SER A 151 8.57 8.47 8.29
N ALA A 152 9.14 7.93 7.20
CA ALA A 152 10.43 8.36 6.70
C ALA A 152 10.35 9.77 6.08
N GLU A 153 9.32 10.03 5.27
CA GLU A 153 9.07 11.37 4.70
C GLU A 153 8.80 12.41 5.79
N GLU A 154 8.08 12.06 6.86
CA GLU A 154 7.85 12.95 7.99
C GLU A 154 9.15 13.25 8.75
N ALA A 155 10.03 12.26 8.93
CA ALA A 155 11.36 12.46 9.50
C ALA A 155 12.24 13.36 8.60
N ASP A 156 12.21 13.15 7.29
CA ASP A 156 12.95 13.97 6.32
C ASP A 156 12.41 15.41 6.29
N GLU A 157 11.09 15.60 6.33
CA GLU A 157 10.47 16.93 6.36
C GLU A 157 10.83 17.68 7.65
N THR A 158 10.79 17.00 8.80
CA THR A 158 11.17 17.61 10.08
C THR A 158 12.65 17.99 10.11
N ALA A 159 13.54 17.14 9.58
CA ALA A 159 14.96 17.46 9.42
C ALA A 159 15.18 18.65 8.47
N LEU A 160 14.47 18.70 7.35
CA LEU A 160 14.57 19.81 6.39
C LEU A 160 14.06 21.12 6.99
N ARG A 161 12.95 21.10 7.75
CA ARG A 161 12.43 22.26 8.48
C ARG A 161 13.43 22.76 9.52
N SER A 162 14.04 21.86 10.29
CA SER A 162 15.11 22.19 11.23
C SER A 162 16.30 22.86 10.54
N ARG A 163 16.75 22.29 9.41
CA ARG A 163 17.87 22.86 8.64
C ARG A 163 17.52 24.22 8.05
N LYS A 164 16.29 24.39 7.55
CA LYS A 164 15.81 25.68 7.07
C LYS A 164 15.85 26.72 8.18
N GLN A 165 15.37 26.39 9.38
CA GLN A 165 15.37 27.30 10.52
C GLN A 165 16.79 27.67 10.95
N SER A 166 17.74 26.73 10.95
CA SER A 166 19.14 27.04 11.28
C SER A 166 19.77 27.98 10.26
N VAL A 167 19.51 27.75 8.97
CA VAL A 167 20.01 28.61 7.88
C VAL A 167 19.36 30.00 7.96
N GLU A 168 18.07 30.10 8.25
CA GLU A 168 17.40 31.39 8.46
C GLU A 168 18.02 32.15 9.63
N SER A 169 18.32 31.48 10.75
CA SER A 169 19.02 32.11 11.87
C SER A 169 20.44 32.56 11.52
N GLU A 170 21.19 31.76 10.75
CA GLU A 170 22.53 32.13 10.28
C GLU A 170 22.47 33.36 9.37
N ILE A 171 21.48 33.41 8.46
CA ILE A 171 21.25 34.58 7.60
C ILE A 171 20.94 35.84 8.43
N GLU A 172 20.11 35.73 9.46
CA GLU A 172 19.82 36.87 10.35
C GLU A 172 21.09 37.33 11.10
N THR A 173 21.92 36.41 11.59
CA THR A 173 23.17 36.78 12.25
C THR A 173 24.14 37.48 11.29
N LEU A 174 24.26 36.99 10.05
CA LEU A 174 25.11 37.59 9.02
C LEU A 174 24.60 38.98 8.60
N ARG A 175 23.28 39.16 8.46
CA ARG A 175 22.68 40.47 8.19
C ARG A 175 22.95 41.46 9.31
N ASN A 176 22.83 41.04 10.57
CA ASN A 176 23.16 41.91 11.69
C ASN A 176 24.64 42.28 11.68
N ARG A 177 25.53 41.33 11.35
CA ARG A 177 26.96 41.59 11.22
C ARG A 177 27.29 42.55 10.07
N GLU A 178 26.61 42.43 8.93
CA GLU A 178 26.72 43.35 7.81
C GLU A 178 26.34 44.78 8.24
N ILE A 179 25.21 44.93 8.94
CA ILE A 179 24.78 46.23 9.48
C ILE A 179 25.83 46.82 10.45
N GLU A 180 26.40 46.01 11.34
CA GLU A 180 27.49 46.46 12.23
C GLU A 180 28.72 46.93 11.46
N LEU A 181 29.13 46.18 10.42
CA LEU A 181 30.28 46.52 9.59
C LEU A 181 30.03 47.80 8.79
N ASP A 182 28.83 47.99 8.25
CA ASP A 182 28.46 49.23 7.55
C ASP A 182 28.49 50.45 8.48
N GLN A 183 28.02 50.29 9.72
CA GLN A 183 28.10 51.35 10.74
C GLN A 183 29.55 51.70 11.07
N LEU A 184 30.41 50.69 11.26
CA LEU A 184 31.84 50.90 11.48
C LEU A 184 32.49 51.60 10.29
N ALA A 185 32.25 51.13 9.06
CA ALA A 185 32.78 51.72 7.84
C ALA A 185 32.33 53.18 7.67
N THR A 186 31.10 53.51 8.06
CA THR A 186 30.58 54.89 8.02
C THR A 186 31.37 55.82 8.95
N ILE A 187 31.88 55.32 10.09
CA ILE A 187 32.67 56.09 11.05
C ILE A 187 34.15 56.12 10.66
N GLU A 188 34.71 54.97 10.27
CA GLU A 188 36.15 54.82 9.99
C GLU A 188 36.57 55.45 8.65
N ASN A 189 35.74 55.41 7.61
CA ASN A 189 36.11 55.97 6.30
C ASN A 189 36.41 57.49 6.34
N PRO A 190 35.58 58.34 7.00
CA PRO A 190 35.91 59.75 7.17
C PRO A 190 37.18 59.98 8.00
N LEU A 191 37.39 59.20 9.07
CA LEU A 191 38.60 59.28 9.89
C LEU A 191 39.85 58.92 9.08
N LEU A 192 39.79 57.84 8.31
CA LEU A 192 40.85 57.44 7.39
C LEU A 192 41.12 58.53 6.35
N SER A 193 40.09 59.09 5.74
CA SER A 193 40.22 60.18 4.77
C SER A 193 40.90 61.41 5.39
N SER A 194 40.51 61.78 6.61
CA SER A 194 41.13 62.91 7.33
C SER A 194 42.59 62.64 7.68
N ALA A 195 42.93 61.41 8.07
CA ALA A 195 44.30 61.00 8.36
C ALA A 195 45.16 61.01 7.10
N GLN A 196 44.62 60.55 5.96
CA GLN A 196 45.28 60.62 4.66
C GLN A 196 45.52 62.07 4.22
N GLU A 197 44.52 62.95 4.35
CA GLU A 197 44.68 64.37 4.01
C GLU A 197 45.76 65.03 4.86
N ASN A 198 45.75 64.78 6.17
CA ASN A 198 46.79 65.26 7.08
C ASN A 198 48.18 64.71 6.71
N TYR A 199 48.28 63.43 6.36
CA TYR A 199 49.53 62.83 5.90
C TYR A 199 50.05 63.51 4.64
N TYR A 200 49.19 63.75 3.64
CA TYR A 200 49.59 64.46 2.41
C TYR A 200 49.99 65.91 2.69
N ARG A 201 49.28 66.64 3.58
CA ARG A 201 49.65 67.99 4.00
C ARG A 201 51.02 68.04 4.68
N LEU A 202 51.27 67.14 5.62
CA LEU A 202 52.57 67.05 6.32
C LEU A 202 53.70 66.67 5.35
N THR A 203 53.43 65.77 4.40
CA THR A 203 54.41 65.38 3.38
C THR A 203 54.75 66.55 2.45
N ALA A 204 53.74 67.31 2.02
CA ALA A 204 53.95 68.52 1.21
C ALA A 204 54.73 69.60 1.96
N LEU A 205 54.41 69.83 3.24
CA LEU A 205 55.14 70.77 4.09
C LEU A 205 56.60 70.34 4.27
N ARG A 206 56.84 69.03 4.48
CA ARG A 206 58.19 68.47 4.56
C ARG A 206 58.97 68.71 3.28
N GLU A 207 58.35 68.54 2.13
CA GLU A 207 58.99 68.77 0.83
C GLU A 207 59.27 70.26 0.59
N GLN A 208 58.36 71.15 0.99
CA GLN A 208 58.60 72.60 0.97
C GLN A 208 59.78 73.00 1.86
N LEU A 209 59.84 72.47 3.09
CA LEU A 209 60.95 72.72 4.01
C LEU A 209 62.27 72.18 3.47
N LYS A 210 62.28 71.01 2.83
CA LYS A 210 63.45 70.50 2.11
C LYS A 210 63.84 71.40 0.94
N GLY A 211 62.88 71.90 0.17
CA GLY A 211 63.15 72.85 -0.92
C GLY A 211 63.77 74.15 -0.40
N ILE A 212 63.24 74.70 0.70
CA ILE A 212 63.80 75.88 1.37
C ILE A 212 65.19 75.57 1.93
N GLN A 213 65.38 74.40 2.54
CA GLN A 213 66.68 73.96 3.05
C GLN A 213 67.71 73.85 1.93
N ASN A 214 67.35 73.25 0.79
CA ASN A 214 68.22 73.14 -0.37
C ASN A 214 68.57 74.52 -0.91
N LEU A 215 67.59 75.41 -1.10
CA LEU A 215 67.83 76.79 -1.55
C LEU A 215 68.69 77.58 -0.56
N ALA A 216 68.46 77.42 0.74
CA ALA A 216 69.26 78.04 1.79
C ALA A 216 70.69 77.48 1.80
N SER A 217 70.87 76.18 1.59
CA SER A 217 72.19 75.54 1.49
C SER A 217 72.93 75.96 0.22
N GLU A 218 72.21 76.19 -0.88
CA GLU A 218 72.77 76.64 -2.16
C GLU A 218 73.15 78.13 -2.09
N ARG A 219 72.32 78.96 -1.45
CA ARG A 219 72.67 80.36 -1.13
C ARG A 219 73.82 80.45 -0.14
N ALA A 220 73.81 79.62 0.90
CA ALA A 220 74.92 79.54 1.84
C ALA A 220 76.18 79.14 1.09
N ARG A 221 76.15 78.10 0.25
CA ARG A 221 77.27 77.70 -0.59
C ARG A 221 77.74 78.81 -1.53
N LEU A 222 76.85 79.54 -2.19
CA LEU A 222 77.22 80.67 -3.06
C LEU A 222 77.82 81.84 -2.26
N LEU A 223 77.28 82.14 -1.09
CA LEU A 223 77.86 83.11 -0.14
C LEU A 223 79.16 82.60 0.46
N THR A 224 79.36 81.28 0.54
CA THR A 224 80.62 80.66 0.98
C THR A 224 81.62 80.62 -0.16
N GLU A 225 81.21 80.49 -1.42
CA GLU A 225 82.08 80.62 -2.60
C GLU A 225 82.48 82.10 -2.83
N GLU A 226 81.57 83.08 -2.62
CA GLU A 226 81.90 84.52 -2.56
C GLU A 226 82.73 84.89 -1.31
N ALA A 227 82.47 84.23 -0.18
CA ALA A 227 83.29 84.39 1.02
C ALA A 227 84.65 83.67 0.91
N ASP A 228 84.77 82.57 0.17
CA ASP A 228 86.01 81.81 0.01
C ASP A 228 86.91 82.45 -1.07
N GLU A 229 86.35 83.09 -2.11
CA GLU A 229 87.13 83.99 -2.97
C GLU A 229 87.64 85.24 -2.22
N SER A 230 87.00 85.64 -1.11
CA SER A 230 87.45 86.75 -0.24
C SER A 230 88.14 86.32 1.06
N ARG A 231 88.23 85.02 1.38
CA ARG A 231 88.85 84.45 2.60
C ARG A 231 90.01 83.49 2.32
N ILE A 232 90.67 83.60 1.16
CA ILE A 232 92.02 83.02 0.97
C ILE A 232 93.08 83.77 1.80
N SER A 233 92.73 84.84 2.51
CA SER A 233 93.62 85.44 3.51
C SER A 233 93.14 85.18 4.93
N THR A 234 93.82 84.21 5.55
CA THR A 234 93.99 84.01 7.00
C THR A 234 92.76 83.43 7.73
N ARG A 235 92.75 82.12 7.92
CA ARG A 235 91.78 81.40 8.76
C ARG A 235 92.42 81.12 10.12
N ASP A 236 91.87 81.72 11.17
CA ASP A 236 92.38 81.64 12.55
C ASP A 236 92.00 80.29 13.24
N PRO A 237 92.88 79.73 14.09
CA PRO A 237 92.72 78.38 14.68
C PRO A 237 91.47 78.17 15.54
N GLU A 238 90.94 79.20 16.20
CA GLU A 238 89.76 79.07 17.10
C GLU A 238 88.44 78.86 16.33
N SER A 239 88.36 79.29 15.07
CA SER A 239 87.18 79.09 14.22
C SER A 239 87.01 77.64 13.78
N LEU A 240 88.12 76.92 13.60
CA LEU A 240 88.15 75.50 13.24
C LEU A 240 87.75 74.61 14.41
N GLU A 241 88.05 75.00 15.66
CA GLU A 241 87.62 74.27 16.85
C GLU A 241 86.11 74.41 17.09
N ALA A 242 85.53 75.59 16.84
CA ALA A 242 84.09 75.81 16.93
C ALA A 242 83.31 75.04 15.84
N GLU A 243 83.84 74.99 14.62
CA GLU A 243 83.28 74.23 13.49
C GLU A 243 83.40 72.70 13.73
N ALA A 244 84.51 72.24 14.30
CA ALA A 244 84.66 70.85 14.73
C ALA A 244 83.67 70.48 15.85
N ALA A 245 83.36 71.39 16.76
CA ALA A 245 82.38 71.18 17.81
C ALA A 245 80.94 71.08 17.26
N SER A 246 80.57 71.92 16.29
CA SER A 246 79.24 71.85 15.66
C SER A 246 79.08 70.57 14.82
N LEU A 247 80.10 70.18 14.07
CA LEU A 247 80.10 68.94 13.29
C LEU A 247 80.00 67.69 14.19
N LYS A 248 80.59 67.73 15.37
CA LYS A 248 80.48 66.65 16.35
C LYS A 248 79.07 66.54 16.93
N GLN A 249 78.44 67.67 17.22
CA GLN A 249 77.04 67.71 17.67
C GLN A 249 76.07 67.23 16.57
N GLU A 250 76.35 67.56 15.30
CA GLU A 250 75.58 67.08 14.16
C GLU A 250 75.76 65.58 13.96
N GLN A 251 76.99 65.06 14.09
CA GLN A 251 77.30 63.64 14.07
C GLN A 251 76.54 62.87 15.16
N ASP A 252 76.49 63.40 16.38
CA ASP A 252 75.75 62.79 17.49
C ASP A 252 74.24 62.75 17.20
N SER A 253 73.68 63.83 16.63
CA SER A 253 72.27 63.87 16.22
C SER A 253 71.94 62.86 15.10
N LEU A 254 72.84 62.71 14.11
CA LEU A 254 72.71 61.72 13.04
C LEU A 254 72.85 60.28 13.55
N SER A 255 73.72 60.06 14.54
CA SER A 255 73.90 58.75 15.15
C SER A 255 72.65 58.28 15.89
N SER A 256 72.01 59.19 16.64
CA SER A 256 70.75 58.92 17.34
C SER A 256 69.59 58.71 16.36
N ALA A 257 69.47 59.52 15.30
CA ALA A 257 68.47 59.32 14.26
C ALA A 257 68.64 57.97 13.53
N LYS A 258 69.89 57.56 13.25
CA LYS A 258 70.20 56.25 12.68
C LYS A 258 69.79 55.11 13.61
N GLN A 259 70.01 55.25 14.91
CA GLN A 259 69.65 54.24 15.90
C GLN A 259 68.13 54.05 15.97
N VAL A 260 67.36 55.15 16.00
CA VAL A 260 65.89 55.11 15.94
C VAL A 260 65.40 54.46 14.65
N ALA A 261 66.00 54.78 13.50
CA ALA A 261 65.62 54.18 12.22
C ALA A 261 65.89 52.67 12.17
N LEU A 262 67.00 52.20 12.74
CA LEU A 262 67.32 50.77 12.85
C LEU A 262 66.34 50.03 13.78
N GLU A 263 65.93 50.67 14.86
CA GLU A 263 64.94 50.11 15.79
C GLU A 263 63.56 50.00 15.14
N GLN A 264 63.14 51.03 14.39
CA GLN A 264 61.90 51.02 13.60
C GLN A 264 61.92 49.95 12.49
N LEU A 265 63.08 49.76 11.84
CA LEU A 265 63.28 48.72 10.83
C LEU A 265 63.12 47.33 11.46
N ASN A 266 63.78 47.07 12.59
CA ASN A 266 63.66 45.79 13.29
C ASN A 266 62.21 45.49 13.71
N ILE A 267 61.49 46.48 14.22
CA ILE A 267 60.07 46.33 14.57
C ILE A 267 59.25 45.96 13.33
N SER A 268 59.45 46.68 12.21
CA SER A 268 58.72 46.45 10.97
C SER A 268 59.04 45.08 10.36
N THR A 269 60.30 44.65 10.38
CA THR A 269 60.72 43.32 9.92
C THR A 269 60.13 42.21 10.80
N SER A 270 60.09 42.40 12.12
CA SER A 270 59.45 41.43 13.02
C SER A 270 57.94 41.31 12.79
N ALA A 271 57.25 42.43 12.51
CA ALA A 271 55.84 42.44 12.17
C ALA A 271 55.57 41.78 10.82
N LEU A 272 56.43 42.00 9.82
CA LEU A 272 56.34 41.36 8.51
C LEU A 272 56.47 39.83 8.64
N ASN A 273 57.51 39.35 9.33
CA ASN A 273 57.71 37.91 9.53
C ASN A 273 56.51 37.26 10.25
N ALA A 274 55.93 37.92 11.24
CA ALA A 274 54.75 37.41 11.93
C ALA A 274 53.52 37.29 11.01
N ILE A 275 53.34 38.22 10.08
CA ILE A 275 52.26 38.18 9.09
C ILE A 275 52.53 37.09 8.04
N GLU A 276 53.78 36.92 7.60
CA GLU A 276 54.17 35.86 6.67
C GLU A 276 53.94 34.46 7.27
N ASP A 277 54.27 34.28 8.55
CA ASP A 277 54.00 33.02 9.27
C ASP A 277 52.48 32.74 9.39
N GLN A 278 51.66 33.77 9.65
CA GLN A 278 50.20 33.63 9.67
C GLN A 278 49.64 33.28 8.29
N LEU A 279 50.13 33.93 7.23
CA LEU A 279 49.72 33.62 5.86
C LEU A 279 50.07 32.17 5.50
N ALA A 280 51.27 31.71 5.84
CA ALA A 280 51.68 30.33 5.59
C ALA A 280 50.81 29.31 6.35
N MET A 281 50.35 29.63 7.56
CA MET A 281 49.39 28.77 8.28
C MET A 281 48.04 28.70 7.56
N GLU A 282 47.49 29.83 7.14
CA GLU A 282 46.20 29.88 6.43
C GLU A 282 46.27 29.17 5.07
N GLU A 283 47.35 29.36 4.30
CA GLU A 283 47.57 28.65 3.03
C GLU A 283 47.62 27.13 3.23
N ASN A 284 48.27 26.67 4.30
CA ASN A 284 48.31 25.25 4.66
C ASN A 284 46.91 24.72 5.02
N LEU A 285 46.10 25.47 5.78
CA LEU A 285 44.72 25.10 6.11
C LEU A 285 43.84 24.99 4.86
N VAL A 286 43.93 25.97 3.95
CA VAL A 286 43.20 25.96 2.68
C VAL A 286 43.63 24.76 1.83
N SER A 287 44.92 24.48 1.75
CA SER A 287 45.42 23.31 0.99
C SER A 287 44.92 21.98 1.56
N ALA A 288 44.83 21.86 2.89
CA ALA A 288 44.31 20.68 3.56
C ALA A 288 42.80 20.50 3.32
N ALA A 289 42.04 21.60 3.36
CA ALA A 289 40.60 21.58 3.05
C ALA A 289 40.33 21.17 1.60
N LEU A 290 41.12 21.67 0.64
CA LEU A 290 41.00 21.29 -0.78
C LEU A 290 41.30 19.80 -1.00
N ARG A 291 42.30 19.23 -0.31
CA ARG A 291 42.58 17.78 -0.35
C ARG A 291 41.42 16.96 0.22
N ALA A 292 40.84 17.37 1.36
CA ALA A 292 39.70 16.68 1.95
C ALA A 292 38.47 16.69 1.03
N ILE A 293 38.22 17.79 0.32
CA ILE A 293 37.14 17.88 -0.69
C ILE A 293 37.43 16.95 -1.88
N ALA A 294 38.68 16.88 -2.34
CA ALA A 294 39.07 15.98 -3.43
C ALA A 294 38.88 14.51 -3.04
N ASP A 295 39.29 14.11 -1.83
CA ASP A 295 39.11 12.75 -1.30
C ASP A 295 37.63 12.38 -1.18
N GLN A 296 36.77 13.30 -0.71
CA GLN A 296 35.33 13.07 -0.68
C GLN A 296 34.74 12.89 -2.08
N ARG A 297 35.14 13.72 -3.06
CA ARG A 297 34.68 13.59 -4.46
C ARG A 297 35.08 12.26 -5.09
N GLU A 298 36.29 11.79 -4.81
CA GLU A 298 36.73 10.47 -5.28
C GLU A 298 35.93 9.35 -4.59
N GLY A 299 35.67 9.48 -3.29
CA GLY A 299 34.80 8.58 -2.54
C GLY A 299 33.39 8.47 -3.11
N THR A 300 32.74 9.61 -3.41
CA THR A 300 31.40 9.63 -4.00
C THR A 300 31.39 9.05 -5.41
N ALA A 301 32.40 9.35 -6.24
CA ALA A 301 32.51 8.79 -7.58
C ALA A 301 32.68 7.25 -7.56
N ARG A 302 33.46 6.71 -6.62
CA ARG A 302 33.58 5.25 -6.41
C ARG A 302 32.24 4.63 -5.99
N GLN A 303 31.51 5.27 -5.08
CA GLN A 303 30.18 4.80 -4.64
C GLN A 303 29.16 4.82 -5.79
N GLU A 304 29.12 5.88 -6.59
CA GLU A 304 28.28 5.95 -7.79
C GLU A 304 28.64 4.86 -8.82
N GLY A 305 29.93 4.60 -9.03
CA GLY A 305 30.40 3.49 -9.85
C GLY A 305 29.90 2.12 -9.35
N HIS A 306 29.97 1.88 -8.03
CA HIS A 306 29.43 0.67 -7.42
C HIS A 306 27.90 0.56 -7.57
N ILE A 307 27.17 1.66 -7.37
CA ILE A 307 25.70 1.70 -7.54
C ILE A 307 25.33 1.38 -8.99
N ASN A 308 26.01 1.99 -9.97
CA ASN A 308 25.76 1.73 -11.39
C ASN A 308 26.09 0.28 -11.78
N GLY A 309 27.17 -0.28 -11.22
CA GLY A 309 27.49 -1.71 -11.38
C GLY A 309 26.42 -2.64 -10.79
N LEU A 310 25.88 -2.32 -9.62
CA LEU A 310 24.78 -3.07 -9.01
C LEU A 310 23.48 -2.95 -9.83
N LYS A 311 23.15 -1.76 -10.33
CA LYS A 311 21.98 -1.55 -11.21
C LYS A 311 22.08 -2.39 -12.49
N ALA A 312 23.23 -2.38 -13.17
CA ALA A 312 23.45 -3.20 -14.35
C ALA A 312 23.29 -4.71 -14.06
N ARG A 313 23.71 -5.15 -12.87
CA ARG A 313 23.55 -6.55 -12.43
C ARG A 313 22.09 -6.89 -12.14
N ILE A 314 21.34 -5.99 -11.51
CA ILE A 314 19.89 -6.13 -11.28
C ILE A 314 19.16 -6.21 -12.64
N ASP A 315 19.47 -5.32 -13.58
CA ASP A 315 18.86 -5.32 -14.91
C ASP A 315 19.15 -6.62 -15.68
N ALA A 316 20.38 -7.13 -15.59
CA ALA A 316 20.74 -8.43 -16.16
C ALA A 316 19.92 -9.57 -15.54
N THR A 317 19.81 -9.62 -14.20
CA THR A 317 18.99 -10.64 -13.52
C THR A 317 17.50 -10.52 -13.83
N ASN A 318 16.96 -9.31 -13.97
CA ASN A 318 15.57 -9.09 -14.35
C ASN A 318 15.30 -9.52 -15.81
N GLY A 319 16.27 -9.28 -16.71
CA GLY A 319 16.24 -9.80 -18.07
C GLY A 319 16.24 -11.34 -18.09
N GLU A 320 17.03 -11.97 -17.23
CA GLU A 320 17.09 -13.43 -17.11
C GLU A 320 15.79 -14.02 -16.51
N ILE A 321 15.23 -13.39 -15.48
CA ILE A 321 13.91 -13.74 -14.93
C ILE A 321 12.83 -13.64 -16.01
N SER A 322 12.85 -12.58 -16.83
CA SER A 322 11.88 -12.39 -17.92
C SER A 322 11.99 -13.50 -18.97
N ARG A 323 13.21 -13.91 -19.34
CA ARG A 323 13.44 -15.05 -20.25
C ARG A 323 12.95 -16.37 -19.67
N LEU A 324 13.22 -16.63 -18.39
CA LEU A 324 12.77 -17.84 -17.70
C LEU A 324 11.24 -17.91 -17.57
N ASN A 325 10.59 -16.77 -17.31
CA ASN A 325 9.13 -16.69 -17.29
C ASN A 325 8.53 -16.95 -18.67
N ALA A 326 9.09 -16.37 -19.73
CA ALA A 326 8.65 -16.65 -21.10
C ALA A 326 8.80 -18.14 -21.46
N ALA A 327 9.92 -18.77 -21.10
CA ALA A 327 10.14 -20.19 -21.31
C ALA A 327 9.15 -21.06 -20.51
N LYS A 328 8.86 -20.69 -19.25
CA LYS A 328 7.87 -21.36 -18.41
C LYS A 328 6.47 -21.27 -19.03
N ASP A 329 6.07 -20.10 -19.52
CA ASP A 329 4.77 -19.90 -20.16
C ASP A 329 4.66 -20.72 -21.45
N GLU A 330 5.71 -20.79 -22.26
CA GLU A 330 5.75 -21.61 -23.46
C GLU A 330 5.59 -23.10 -23.15
N VAL A 331 6.31 -23.61 -22.14
CA VAL A 331 6.17 -24.99 -21.67
C VAL A 331 4.77 -25.25 -21.13
N SER A 332 4.18 -24.29 -20.42
CA SER A 332 2.81 -24.38 -19.90
C SER A 332 1.77 -24.50 -21.03
N ILE A 333 1.96 -23.73 -22.11
CA ILE A 333 1.11 -23.79 -23.31
C ILE A 333 1.27 -25.16 -23.99
N ARG A 334 2.49 -25.67 -24.14
CA ARG A 334 2.73 -27.01 -24.72
C ARG A 334 2.10 -28.11 -23.87
N LEU A 335 2.22 -28.04 -22.53
CA LEU A 335 1.62 -29.00 -21.62
C LEU A 335 0.09 -29.03 -21.77
N ARG A 336 -0.57 -27.87 -21.86
CA ARG A 336 -2.01 -27.79 -22.09
C ARG A 336 -2.40 -28.40 -23.43
N LYS A 337 -1.64 -28.14 -24.50
CA LYS A 337 -1.88 -28.77 -25.82
C LYS A 337 -1.79 -30.30 -25.74
N PHE A 338 -0.74 -30.83 -25.13
CA PHE A 338 -0.59 -32.28 -24.97
C PHE A 338 -1.69 -32.88 -24.08
N GLN A 339 -2.15 -32.19 -23.04
CA GLN A 339 -3.29 -32.63 -22.23
C GLN A 339 -4.59 -32.69 -23.06
N THR A 340 -4.84 -31.70 -23.92
CA THR A 340 -6.02 -31.70 -24.80
C THR A 340 -5.93 -32.76 -25.89
N GLU A 341 -4.75 -33.00 -26.47
CA GLU A 341 -4.52 -34.06 -27.44
C GLU A 341 -4.66 -35.44 -26.80
N PHE A 342 -4.12 -35.62 -25.60
CA PHE A 342 -4.27 -36.85 -24.81
C PHE A 342 -5.74 -37.13 -24.50
N SER A 343 -6.50 -36.13 -24.03
CA SER A 343 -7.92 -36.32 -23.77
C SER A 343 -8.72 -36.66 -25.04
N LEU A 344 -8.35 -36.07 -26.19
CA LEU A 344 -8.96 -36.40 -27.48
C LEU A 344 -8.66 -37.85 -27.92
N ILE A 345 -7.44 -38.33 -27.69
CA ILE A 345 -7.05 -39.71 -27.98
C ILE A 345 -7.77 -40.67 -27.03
N GLU A 346 -7.84 -40.35 -25.74
CA GLU A 346 -8.55 -41.14 -24.73
C GLU A 346 -10.05 -41.30 -25.09
N THR A 347 -10.69 -40.23 -25.57
CA THR A 347 -12.08 -40.28 -26.06
C THR A 347 -12.29 -41.02 -27.39
N LYS A 348 -11.22 -41.36 -28.12
CA LYS A 348 -11.29 -42.18 -29.35
C LYS A 348 -11.03 -43.66 -29.10
N ILE A 349 -10.43 -44.00 -27.96
CA ILE A 349 -10.10 -45.37 -27.56
C ILE A 349 -11.22 -45.98 -26.71
N ALA A 350 -11.98 -45.14 -25.99
CA ALA A 350 -13.26 -45.50 -25.36
C ALA A 350 -14.43 -45.37 -26.35
#